data_AF-A0A815JIL7-F1
#
_entry.id   AF-A0A815JIL7-F1
#
_cell.length_a   1.000
_cell.length_b   1.000
_cell.length_c   1.000
_cell.angle_alpha   90.00
_cell.angle_beta   90.00
_cell.angle_gamma   90.00
#
_symmetry.space_group_name_H-M   'P 1'
#
loop_
_entity.id
_entity.type
_entity.pdbx_description
1 polymer ?
#
loop_
_entity_poly.entity_id
_entity_poly.type
_entity_poly.pdbx_seq_one_letter_code
_entity_poly.pdbx_strand_id
1 'polypeptide(L)'
;MIISGSLRQHIVPRVHNMSQIDSIFIFCGNRKYHEQWTTDWPKIKGIFTHITCICEALKEVALQCEQNAIPMSFMETNKKLDQLDPSFMYTQIIKEILLIIKFNQHHIQDYFSYCRDAFEGDKKEIKNIKRLEGKYHRKISIYWYTCQIFLYPMLNRALRLMDGDIITRVGFFIGDLHRQIEKLHQKQYASATAANTFTVYRGQGLSTKDFEKMMNIKGGLISFNNILSTSTVRKVSLGFAQNAGRSPDQVGVLFIMKINPGQSTTPFASIAGISDFQEEEEILFSMHSVFRIQDFKQIAENNRLYEVNLVLTADNDPELSRLTEYIRKESCPNS
;
A
#
# COMPACT_ATOMS: atom_id res chain seq x y z
N MET A 1 -11.07 -15.79 9.46
CA MET A 1 -12.14 -16.72 9.89
C MET A 1 -12.62 -16.36 11.28
N ILE A 2 -13.93 -16.34 11.54
CA ILE A 2 -14.50 -16.13 12.89
C ILE A 2 -15.03 -17.48 13.40
N ILE A 3 -14.70 -17.84 14.64
CA ILE A 3 -15.07 -19.13 15.24
C ILE A 3 -15.74 -18.90 16.59
N SER A 4 -16.80 -19.66 16.88
CA SER A 4 -17.39 -19.71 18.23
C SER A 4 -16.39 -20.28 19.24
N GLY A 5 -16.29 -19.66 20.41
CA GLY A 5 -15.47 -20.17 21.52
C GLY A 5 -15.76 -21.64 21.87
N SER A 6 -17.00 -22.09 21.74
CA SER A 6 -17.41 -23.48 22.02
C SER A 6 -16.80 -24.51 21.06
N LEU A 7 -16.44 -24.12 19.84
CA LEU A 7 -15.96 -25.03 18.80
C LEU A 7 -14.43 -24.92 18.55
N ARG A 8 -13.74 -23.99 19.23
CA ARG A 8 -12.34 -23.67 18.94
C ARG A 8 -11.41 -24.88 19.01
N GLN A 9 -11.57 -25.72 20.03
CA GLN A 9 -10.69 -26.88 20.26
C GLN A 9 -10.81 -27.95 19.16
N HIS A 10 -11.94 -28.00 18.46
CA HIS A 10 -12.16 -28.94 17.36
C HIS A 10 -11.79 -28.35 16.00
N ILE A 11 -12.05 -27.06 15.80
CA ILE A 11 -11.89 -26.41 14.49
C ILE A 11 -10.45 -25.93 14.29
N VAL A 12 -9.87 -25.20 15.24
CA VAL A 12 -8.54 -24.58 15.04
C VAL A 12 -7.47 -25.61 14.67
N PRO A 13 -7.33 -26.78 15.32
CA PRO A 13 -6.30 -27.74 14.95
C PRO A 13 -6.40 -28.23 13.51
N ARG A 14 -7.60 -28.25 12.94
CA ARG A 14 -7.85 -28.71 11.57
C ARG A 14 -7.56 -27.63 10.54
N VAL A 15 -7.78 -26.36 10.90
CA VAL A 15 -7.78 -25.24 9.96
C VAL A 15 -6.55 -24.34 10.09
N HIS A 16 -5.81 -24.44 11.19
CA HIS A 16 -4.66 -23.58 11.47
C HIS A 16 -3.58 -23.68 10.39
N ASN A 17 -3.31 -24.88 9.88
CA ASN A 17 -2.28 -25.09 8.87
C ASN A 17 -2.76 -24.80 7.44
N MET A 18 -4.02 -24.45 7.23
CA MET A 18 -4.55 -24.12 5.89
C MET A 18 -3.99 -22.78 5.42
N SER A 19 -3.37 -22.75 4.23
CA SER A 19 -2.84 -21.52 3.64
C SER A 19 -3.93 -20.51 3.27
N GLN A 20 -5.16 -20.99 3.03
CA GLN A 20 -6.33 -20.15 2.74
C GLN A 20 -6.81 -19.35 3.96
N ILE A 21 -6.35 -19.69 5.16
CA ILE A 21 -6.73 -19.01 6.40
C ILE A 21 -5.51 -18.26 6.92
N ASP A 22 -5.55 -16.94 6.80
CA ASP A 22 -4.53 -16.05 7.35
C ASP A 22 -4.72 -15.84 8.87
N SER A 23 -5.94 -15.49 9.27
CA SER A 23 -6.25 -15.06 10.64
C SER A 23 -7.52 -15.72 11.18
N ILE A 24 -7.48 -16.09 12.46
CA ILE A 24 -8.56 -16.70 13.22
C ILE A 24 -8.96 -15.76 14.36
N PHE A 25 -10.24 -15.44 14.46
CA PHE A 25 -10.83 -14.64 15.54
C PHE A 25 -11.82 -15.50 16.30
N ILE A 26 -11.72 -15.51 17.62
CA ILE A 26 -12.62 -16.29 18.48
C ILE A 26 -13.62 -15.34 19.12
N PHE A 27 -14.91 -15.64 18.98
CA PHE A 27 -15.99 -14.90 19.64
C PHE A 27 -16.64 -15.78 20.71
N CYS A 28 -16.64 -15.34 21.97
CA CYS A 28 -17.16 -16.13 23.10
C CYS A 28 -17.72 -15.26 24.23
N GLY A 29 -18.55 -15.86 25.10
CA GLY A 29 -19.05 -15.16 26.29
C GLY A 29 -18.06 -15.13 27.47
N ASN A 30 -17.05 -16.01 27.50
CA ASN A 30 -16.08 -16.10 28.59
C ASN A 30 -14.65 -16.18 28.07
N ARG A 31 -13.92 -15.06 28.20
CA ARG A 31 -12.54 -14.90 27.71
C ARG A 31 -11.51 -15.71 28.52
N LYS A 32 -11.59 -15.68 29.84
CA LYS A 32 -10.58 -16.25 30.75
C LYS A 32 -10.41 -17.76 30.59
N TYR A 33 -11.49 -18.48 30.28
CA TYR A 33 -11.45 -19.92 30.05
C TYR A 33 -10.74 -20.32 28.74
N HIS A 34 -10.35 -19.35 27.89
CA HIS A 34 -9.88 -19.62 26.54
C HIS A 34 -8.47 -19.09 26.27
N GLU A 35 -7.93 -18.18 27.09
CA GLU A 35 -6.66 -17.47 26.81
C GLU A 35 -5.43 -18.39 26.80
N GLN A 36 -5.29 -19.29 27.77
CA GLN A 36 -4.11 -20.16 27.90
C GLN A 36 -3.91 -21.10 26.71
N TRP A 37 -5.00 -21.56 26.09
CA TRP A 37 -4.88 -22.48 24.95
C TRP A 37 -4.55 -21.75 23.64
N THR A 38 -4.85 -20.46 23.54
CA THR A 38 -4.65 -19.72 22.28
C THR A 38 -3.22 -19.32 21.99
N THR A 39 -2.33 -19.36 22.98
CA THR A 39 -0.91 -19.00 22.82
C THR A 39 -0.16 -19.93 21.89
N ASP A 40 -0.61 -21.18 21.75
CA ASP A 40 0.04 -22.19 20.91
C ASP A 40 -0.34 -22.05 19.42
N TRP A 41 -1.26 -21.15 19.08
CA TRP A 41 -1.84 -21.04 17.74
C TRP A 41 -1.57 -19.66 17.12
N PRO A 42 -0.46 -19.48 16.37
CA PRO A 42 -0.01 -18.16 15.90
C PRO A 42 -0.99 -17.40 14.98
N LYS A 43 -1.96 -18.10 14.36
CA LYS A 43 -2.98 -17.49 13.51
C LYS A 43 -4.17 -16.94 14.31
N ILE A 44 -4.27 -17.24 15.61
CA ILE A 44 -5.30 -16.65 16.46
C ILE A 44 -4.91 -15.19 16.74
N LYS A 45 -5.69 -14.25 16.21
CA LYS A 45 -5.45 -12.81 16.37
C LYS A 45 -6.13 -12.21 17.61
N GLY A 46 -7.10 -12.93 18.20
CA GLY A 46 -7.69 -12.53 19.47
C GLY A 46 -8.94 -13.32 19.84
N ILE A 47 -9.32 -13.16 21.11
CA ILE A 47 -10.57 -13.66 21.70
C ILE A 47 -11.40 -12.44 22.10
N PHE A 48 -12.64 -12.38 21.64
CA PHE A 48 -13.51 -11.23 21.79
C PHE A 48 -14.83 -11.62 22.43
N THR A 49 -15.30 -10.79 23.36
CA THR A 49 -16.61 -10.94 24.04
C THR A 49 -17.63 -9.92 23.57
N HIS A 50 -17.19 -8.87 22.89
CA HIS A 50 -18.04 -7.79 22.37
C HIS A 50 -17.91 -7.70 20.86
N ILE A 51 -19.05 -7.52 20.18
CA ILE A 51 -19.11 -7.44 18.72
C ILE A 51 -18.31 -6.24 18.18
N THR A 52 -18.28 -5.14 18.93
CA THR A 52 -17.53 -3.93 18.56
C THR A 52 -16.03 -4.20 18.48
N CYS A 53 -15.46 -4.86 19.49
CA CYS A 53 -14.03 -5.16 19.55
C CYS A 53 -13.58 -6.11 18.43
N ILE A 54 -14.39 -7.13 18.09
CA ILE A 54 -14.05 -8.00 16.95
C ILE A 54 -14.20 -7.25 15.63
N CYS A 55 -15.18 -6.36 15.47
CA CYS A 55 -15.29 -5.52 14.28
C CYS A 55 -14.08 -4.58 14.11
N GLU A 56 -13.58 -3.99 15.18
CA GLU A 56 -12.36 -3.16 15.16
C GLU A 56 -11.14 -3.99 14.76
N ALA A 57 -10.93 -5.14 15.40
CA ALA A 57 -9.83 -6.04 15.05
C ALA A 57 -9.90 -6.55 13.59
N LEU A 58 -11.11 -6.80 13.07
CA LEU A 58 -11.31 -7.18 11.67
C LEU A 58 -10.95 -6.04 10.72
N LYS A 59 -11.28 -4.79 11.04
CA LYS A 59 -10.89 -3.62 10.24
C LYS A 59 -9.37 -3.46 10.22
N GLU A 60 -8.72 -3.59 11.38
CA GLU A 60 -7.25 -3.52 11.48
C GLU A 60 -6.57 -4.59 10.64
N VAL A 61 -7.05 -5.84 10.70
CA VAL A 61 -6.48 -6.94 9.91
C VAL A 61 -6.77 -6.75 8.42
N ALA A 62 -7.96 -6.29 8.04
CA ALA A 62 -8.25 -5.98 6.63
C ALA A 62 -7.31 -4.88 6.08
N LEU A 63 -7.08 -3.83 6.87
CA LEU A 63 -6.13 -2.76 6.52
C LEU A 63 -4.69 -3.30 6.39
N GLN A 64 -4.26 -4.14 7.34
CA GLN A 64 -2.96 -4.81 7.30
C GLN A 64 -2.81 -5.68 6.04
N CYS A 65 -3.85 -6.42 5.66
CA CYS A 65 -3.83 -7.25 4.45
C CYS A 65 -3.63 -6.41 3.20
N GLU A 66 -4.36 -5.30 3.05
CA GLU A 66 -4.17 -4.38 1.90
C GLU A 66 -2.77 -3.76 1.91
N GLN A 67 -2.25 -3.39 3.09
CA GLN A 67 -0.92 -2.80 3.25
C GLN A 67 0.21 -3.78 2.90
N ASN A 68 0.08 -5.05 3.30
CA ASN A 68 1.04 -6.11 3.00
C ASN A 68 0.97 -6.56 1.53
N ALA A 69 -0.15 -6.31 0.87
CA ALA A 69 -0.37 -6.69 -0.51
C ALA A 69 0.21 -5.66 -1.51
N ILE A 70 0.78 -4.53 -1.06
CA ILE A 70 1.35 -3.54 -1.98
C ILE A 70 2.49 -4.18 -2.79
N PRO A 71 2.39 -4.23 -4.13
CA PRO A 71 3.46 -4.76 -4.98
C PRO A 71 4.71 -3.88 -4.87
N MET A 72 5.85 -4.54 -4.68
CA MET A 72 7.17 -3.91 -4.76
C MET A 72 8.03 -4.61 -5.79
N SER A 73 8.87 -3.83 -6.45
CA SER A 73 9.88 -4.34 -7.37
C SER A 73 11.27 -4.02 -6.82
N PHE A 74 12.17 -5.00 -6.93
CA PHE A 74 13.53 -4.95 -6.40
C PHE A 74 14.52 -4.97 -7.57
N MET A 75 15.41 -3.98 -7.64
CA MET A 75 16.35 -3.82 -8.74
C MET A 75 17.77 -3.70 -8.20
N GLU A 76 18.66 -4.57 -8.68
CA GLU A 76 20.08 -4.55 -8.34
C GLU A 76 20.81 -3.48 -9.13
N THR A 77 21.76 -2.83 -8.47
CA THR A 77 22.80 -2.04 -9.15
C THR A 77 23.62 -2.98 -10.03
N ASN A 78 23.74 -2.68 -11.33
CA ASN A 78 24.56 -3.40 -12.34
C ASN A 78 23.96 -4.67 -12.98
N LYS A 79 22.68 -4.99 -12.81
CA LYS A 79 22.03 -6.02 -13.64
C LYS A 79 21.81 -5.53 -15.07
N LYS A 80 21.87 -6.45 -16.04
CA LYS A 80 21.48 -6.14 -17.42
C LYS A 80 19.98 -5.77 -17.44
N LEU A 81 19.62 -4.78 -18.24
CA LEU A 81 18.26 -4.22 -18.24
C LEU A 81 17.18 -5.20 -18.75
N ASP A 82 17.58 -6.25 -19.46
CA ASP A 82 16.74 -7.39 -19.88
C ASP A 82 16.34 -8.33 -18.73
N GLN A 83 16.88 -8.11 -17.52
CA GLN A 83 16.59 -8.89 -16.30
C GLN A 83 15.80 -8.11 -15.26
N LEU A 84 15.25 -6.95 -15.63
CA LEU A 84 14.40 -6.16 -14.73
C LEU A 84 13.11 -6.91 -14.40
N ASP A 85 12.58 -6.68 -13.19
CA ASP A 85 11.23 -7.12 -12.84
C ASP A 85 10.24 -6.46 -13.82
N PRO A 86 9.49 -7.24 -14.62
CA PRO A 86 8.55 -6.69 -15.59
C PRO A 86 7.52 -5.76 -14.95
N SER A 87 7.16 -6.01 -13.67
CA SER A 87 6.23 -5.18 -12.92
C SER A 87 6.71 -3.74 -12.77
N PHE A 88 8.03 -3.53 -12.63
CA PHE A 88 8.62 -2.20 -12.60
C PHE A 88 8.38 -1.47 -13.92
N MET A 89 8.70 -2.11 -15.04
CA MET A 89 8.51 -1.53 -16.37
C MET A 89 7.05 -1.22 -16.66
N TYR A 90 6.15 -2.18 -16.41
CA TYR A 90 4.73 -2.00 -16.70
C TYR A 90 4.11 -0.90 -15.87
N THR A 91 4.46 -0.79 -14.58
CA THR A 91 3.89 0.24 -13.71
C THR A 91 4.38 1.63 -14.08
N GLN A 92 5.64 1.76 -14.53
CA GLN A 92 6.16 3.01 -15.09
C GLN A 92 5.43 3.40 -16.38
N ILE A 93 5.27 2.46 -17.33
CA ILE A 93 4.57 2.71 -18.60
C ILE A 93 3.10 3.08 -18.35
N ILE A 94 2.40 2.33 -17.49
CA ILE A 94 1.00 2.63 -17.12
C ILE A 94 0.89 4.02 -16.50
N LYS A 95 1.79 4.38 -15.58
CA LYS A 95 1.82 5.73 -15.00
C LYS A 95 1.94 6.78 -16.09
N GLU A 96 2.88 6.66 -17.02
CA GLU A 96 3.05 7.62 -18.12
C GLU A 96 1.80 7.71 -19.01
N ILE A 97 1.23 6.56 -19.41
CA ILE A 97 0.00 6.49 -20.20
C ILE A 97 -1.17 7.19 -19.50
N LEU A 98 -1.42 6.87 -18.23
CA LEU A 98 -2.54 7.43 -17.45
C LEU A 98 -2.43 8.95 -17.28
N LEU A 99 -1.21 9.50 -17.27
CA LEU A 99 -0.98 10.94 -17.16
C LEU A 99 -1.13 11.67 -18.49
N ILE A 100 -0.93 10.97 -19.61
CA ILE A 100 -1.07 11.51 -20.98
C ILE A 100 -2.53 11.45 -21.46
N ILE A 101 -3.27 10.39 -21.11
CA ILE A 101 -4.66 10.23 -21.55
C ILE A 101 -5.53 11.39 -21.06
N LYS A 102 -6.30 11.97 -21.99
CA LYS A 102 -7.34 12.96 -21.68
C LYS A 102 -8.66 12.24 -21.42
N PHE A 103 -8.99 12.05 -20.15
CA PHE A 103 -10.27 11.50 -19.77
C PHE A 103 -11.38 12.55 -19.91
N ASN A 104 -12.51 12.15 -20.49
CA ASN A 104 -13.68 13.00 -20.68
C ASN A 104 -14.83 12.50 -19.79
N GLN A 105 -15.96 13.21 -19.81
CA GLN A 105 -17.11 12.89 -18.97
C GLN A 105 -17.71 11.50 -19.26
N HIS A 106 -17.60 10.99 -20.49
CA HIS A 106 -18.08 9.65 -20.84
C HIS A 106 -17.30 8.57 -20.09
N HIS A 107 -15.96 8.65 -20.06
CA HIS A 107 -15.15 7.68 -19.31
C HIS A 107 -15.49 7.65 -17.81
N ILE A 108 -15.81 8.82 -17.23
CA ILE A 108 -16.23 8.92 -15.83
C ILE A 108 -17.59 8.25 -15.62
N GLN A 109 -18.54 8.48 -16.53
CA GLN A 109 -19.88 7.88 -16.48
C GLN A 109 -19.83 6.36 -16.66
N ASP A 110 -19.00 5.87 -17.58
CA ASP A 110 -18.78 4.44 -17.80
C ASP A 110 -18.25 3.76 -16.54
N TYR A 111 -17.28 4.38 -15.86
CA TYR A 111 -16.75 3.86 -14.59
C TYR A 111 -17.85 3.75 -13.52
N PHE A 112 -18.70 4.77 -13.37
CA PHE A 112 -19.79 4.69 -12.40
C PHE A 112 -20.87 3.69 -12.79
N SER A 113 -21.13 3.50 -14.09
CA SER A 113 -22.02 2.44 -14.55
C SER A 113 -21.48 1.08 -14.17
N TYR A 114 -20.22 0.82 -14.50
CA TYR A 114 -19.52 -0.40 -14.11
C TYR A 114 -19.58 -0.64 -12.60
N CYS A 115 -19.34 0.39 -11.77
CA CYS A 115 -19.41 0.24 -10.31
C CYS A 115 -20.81 -0.12 -9.83
N ARG A 116 -21.87 0.44 -10.43
CA ARG A 116 -23.26 0.10 -10.04
C ARG A 116 -23.57 -1.38 -10.33
N ASP A 117 -23.08 -1.89 -11.46
CA ASP A 117 -23.26 -3.29 -11.84
C ASP A 117 -22.41 -4.21 -10.93
N ALA A 118 -21.15 -3.85 -10.68
CA ALA A 118 -20.24 -4.64 -9.85
C ALA A 118 -20.65 -4.74 -8.37
N PHE A 119 -21.40 -3.74 -7.86
CA PHE A 119 -21.90 -3.70 -6.48
C PHE A 119 -23.42 -3.85 -6.40
N GLU A 120 -24.03 -4.51 -7.40
CA GLU A 120 -25.46 -4.81 -7.36
C GLU A 120 -25.83 -5.56 -6.07
N GLY A 121 -26.88 -5.11 -5.39
CA GLY A 121 -27.33 -5.67 -4.12
C GLY A 121 -26.62 -5.11 -2.87
N ASP A 122 -25.44 -4.49 -2.99
CA ASP A 122 -24.79 -3.81 -1.87
C ASP A 122 -25.34 -2.39 -1.70
N LYS A 123 -26.41 -2.26 -0.89
CA LYS A 123 -27.06 -0.97 -0.63
C LYS A 123 -26.09 0.10 -0.07
N LYS A 124 -25.06 -0.31 0.68
CA LYS A 124 -24.09 0.61 1.27
C LYS A 124 -23.16 1.15 0.18
N GLU A 125 -22.58 0.28 -0.63
CA GLU A 125 -21.67 0.72 -1.70
C GLU A 125 -22.41 1.47 -2.82
N ILE A 126 -23.64 1.08 -3.18
CA ILE A 126 -24.48 1.86 -4.10
C ILE A 126 -24.70 3.30 -3.59
N LYS A 127 -24.89 3.49 -2.28
CA LYS A 127 -24.99 4.83 -1.68
C LYS A 127 -23.65 5.58 -1.78
N ASN A 128 -22.52 4.91 -1.55
CA ASN A 128 -21.19 5.49 -1.69
C ASN A 128 -20.87 5.90 -3.13
N ILE A 129 -21.26 5.07 -4.12
CA ILE A 129 -21.12 5.35 -5.55
C ILE A 129 -21.87 6.62 -5.91
N LYS A 130 -23.17 6.71 -5.58
CA LYS A 130 -23.98 7.91 -5.83
C LYS A 130 -23.38 9.16 -5.17
N ARG A 131 -22.85 8.99 -3.94
CA ARG A 131 -22.21 10.07 -3.18
C ARG A 131 -20.93 10.57 -3.87
N LEU A 132 -20.12 9.66 -4.40
CA LEU A 132 -18.88 10.00 -5.10
C LEU A 132 -19.20 10.64 -6.45
N GLU A 133 -20.03 10.01 -7.27
CA GLU A 133 -20.46 10.49 -8.59
C GLU A 133 -21.02 11.92 -8.53
N GLY A 134 -21.97 12.18 -7.62
CA GLY A 134 -22.60 13.50 -7.49
C GLY A 134 -21.70 14.60 -6.90
N LYS A 135 -20.56 14.25 -6.32
CA LYS A 135 -19.64 15.20 -5.67
C LYS A 135 -18.22 15.14 -6.24
N TYR A 136 -17.97 14.34 -7.28
CA TYR A 136 -16.63 14.08 -7.80
C TYR A 136 -15.93 15.39 -8.19
N HIS A 137 -16.56 16.17 -9.07
CA HIS A 137 -16.05 17.46 -9.56
C HIS A 137 -15.96 18.57 -8.49
N ARG A 138 -16.55 18.36 -7.30
CA ARG A 138 -16.58 19.34 -6.21
C ARG A 138 -15.60 19.03 -5.09
N LYS A 139 -15.01 17.83 -5.08
CA LYS A 139 -14.14 17.35 -4.01
C LYS A 139 -12.77 16.96 -4.55
N ILE A 140 -11.81 16.98 -3.63
CA ILE A 140 -10.41 16.65 -3.81
C ILE A 140 -10.27 15.12 -3.94
N SER A 141 -9.62 14.61 -4.99
CA SER A 141 -9.40 13.16 -5.22
C SER A 141 -8.75 12.44 -4.03
N ILE A 142 -7.82 13.08 -3.31
CA ILE A 142 -7.21 12.56 -2.08
C ILE A 142 -8.26 12.23 -1.00
N TYR A 143 -9.28 13.08 -0.84
CA TYR A 143 -10.37 12.82 0.11
C TYR A 143 -11.09 11.51 -0.26
N TRP A 144 -11.40 11.32 -1.54
CA TRP A 144 -12.08 10.10 -2.00
C TRP A 144 -11.21 8.85 -1.94
N TYR A 145 -9.90 9.00 -2.19
CA TYR A 145 -8.95 7.90 -2.06
C TYR A 145 -8.83 7.43 -0.61
N THR A 146 -8.83 8.35 0.34
CA THR A 146 -8.71 8.03 1.77
C THR A 146 -10.03 7.61 2.42
N CYS A 147 -11.17 7.87 1.77
CA CYS A 147 -12.44 7.30 2.19
C CYS A 147 -12.39 5.77 2.14
N GLN A 148 -12.69 5.10 3.26
CA GLN A 148 -12.83 3.64 3.34
C GLN A 148 -14.12 3.13 2.67
N ILE A 149 -14.29 3.41 1.38
CA ILE A 149 -15.37 2.96 0.50
C ILE A 149 -14.82 2.05 -0.58
N PHE A 150 -15.66 1.53 -1.49
CA PHE A 150 -15.27 0.65 -2.58
C PHE A 150 -14.04 1.08 -3.41
N LEU A 151 -13.82 2.39 -3.60
CA LEU A 151 -12.80 2.94 -4.48
C LEU A 151 -11.37 2.56 -4.05
N TYR A 152 -11.03 2.74 -2.77
CA TYR A 152 -9.70 2.44 -2.25
C TYR A 152 -9.28 0.97 -2.48
N PRO A 153 -10.05 -0.05 -2.04
CA PRO A 153 -9.67 -1.45 -2.24
C PRO A 153 -9.76 -1.85 -3.72
N MET A 154 -10.73 -1.34 -4.49
CA MET A 154 -10.84 -1.62 -5.93
C MET A 154 -9.59 -1.13 -6.69
N LEU A 155 -9.20 0.13 -6.48
CA LEU A 155 -8.07 0.75 -7.17
C LEU A 155 -6.75 0.06 -6.77
N ASN A 156 -6.49 -0.11 -5.47
CA ASN A 156 -5.25 -0.73 -5.02
C ASN A 156 -5.14 -2.20 -5.45
N ARG A 157 -6.27 -2.93 -5.49
CA ARG A 157 -6.32 -4.29 -6.05
C ARG A 157 -6.05 -4.30 -7.56
N ALA A 158 -6.64 -3.38 -8.31
CA ALA A 158 -6.44 -3.30 -9.76
C ALA A 158 -4.97 -3.06 -10.10
N LEU A 159 -4.33 -2.09 -9.44
CA LEU A 159 -2.89 -1.84 -9.63
C LEU A 159 -2.04 -3.03 -9.18
N ARG A 160 -2.38 -3.69 -8.06
CA ARG A 160 -1.69 -4.88 -7.55
C ARG A 160 -1.73 -6.06 -8.52
N LEU A 161 -2.88 -6.29 -9.14
CA LEU A 161 -3.10 -7.41 -10.05
C LEU A 161 -2.82 -7.04 -11.52
N MET A 162 -2.45 -5.79 -11.80
CA MET A 162 -2.31 -5.25 -13.16
C MET A 162 -3.57 -5.47 -14.01
N ASP A 163 -4.74 -5.28 -13.38
CA ASP A 163 -6.05 -5.47 -14.01
C ASP A 163 -6.34 -4.34 -15.00
N GLY A 164 -5.99 -4.56 -16.26
CA GLY A 164 -6.07 -3.54 -17.31
C GLY A 164 -7.48 -2.99 -17.56
N ASP A 165 -8.53 -3.82 -17.43
CA ASP A 165 -9.92 -3.35 -17.61
C ASP A 165 -10.30 -2.37 -16.50
N ILE A 166 -9.96 -2.67 -15.25
CA ILE A 166 -10.24 -1.76 -14.13
C ILE A 166 -9.34 -0.53 -14.17
N ILE A 167 -8.04 -0.70 -14.45
CA ILE A 167 -7.07 0.39 -14.53
C ILE A 167 -7.48 1.41 -15.59
N THR A 168 -7.93 0.97 -16.76
CA THR A 168 -8.38 1.88 -17.83
C THR A 168 -9.65 2.64 -17.45
N ARG A 169 -10.60 2.00 -16.74
CA ARG A 169 -11.83 2.64 -16.26
C ARG A 169 -11.59 3.64 -15.12
N VAL A 170 -10.76 3.27 -14.14
CA VAL A 170 -10.42 4.13 -12.98
C VAL A 170 -9.26 5.09 -13.29
N GLY A 171 -8.72 5.04 -14.50
CA GLY A 171 -7.53 5.80 -14.92
C GLY A 171 -7.67 7.31 -14.75
N PHE A 172 -8.87 7.85 -14.99
CA PHE A 172 -9.16 9.28 -14.74
C PHE A 172 -8.91 9.66 -13.28
N PHE A 173 -9.33 8.81 -12.35
CA PHE A 173 -9.19 9.04 -10.92
C PHE A 173 -7.72 8.96 -10.50
N ILE A 174 -6.98 7.97 -11.01
CA ILE A 174 -5.53 7.83 -10.76
C ILE A 174 -4.79 9.08 -11.25
N GLY A 175 -5.09 9.55 -12.46
CA GLY A 175 -4.51 10.75 -13.03
C GLY A 175 -4.84 12.02 -12.22
N ASP A 176 -6.10 12.19 -11.81
CA ASP A 176 -6.52 13.32 -10.99
C ASP A 176 -5.87 13.30 -9.60
N LEU A 177 -5.77 12.11 -8.98
CA LEU A 177 -5.09 11.92 -7.71
C LEU A 177 -3.60 12.27 -7.80
N HIS A 178 -2.91 11.80 -8.84
CA HIS A 178 -1.51 12.16 -9.08
C HIS A 178 -1.33 13.68 -9.21
N ARG A 179 -2.08 14.33 -10.11
CA ARG A 179 -1.99 15.78 -10.34
C ARG A 179 -2.29 16.57 -9.07
N GLN A 180 -3.16 16.05 -8.21
CA GLN A 180 -3.46 16.68 -6.94
C GLN A 180 -2.32 16.56 -5.93
N ILE A 181 -1.72 15.37 -5.82
CA ILE A 181 -0.52 15.17 -4.99
C ILE A 181 0.59 16.10 -5.49
N GLU A 182 0.81 16.20 -6.79
CA GLU A 182 1.79 17.12 -7.40
C GLU A 182 1.51 18.60 -7.07
N LYS A 183 0.27 19.06 -7.22
CA LYS A 183 -0.11 20.44 -6.84
C LYS A 183 0.13 20.72 -5.36
N LEU A 184 -0.16 19.77 -4.49
CA LEU A 184 0.09 19.92 -3.05
C LEU A 184 1.58 19.86 -2.72
N HIS A 185 2.32 18.97 -3.38
CA HIS A 185 3.78 18.88 -3.26
C HIS A 185 4.41 20.24 -3.57
N GLN A 186 4.08 20.82 -4.72
CA GLN A 186 4.57 22.13 -5.12
C GLN A 186 4.20 23.21 -4.08
N LYS A 187 2.96 23.22 -3.58
CA LYS A 187 2.55 24.20 -2.56
C LYS A 187 3.28 24.04 -1.23
N GLN A 188 3.52 22.80 -0.80
CA GLN A 188 4.12 22.50 0.50
C GLN A 188 5.65 22.62 0.47
N TYR A 189 6.27 22.40 -0.69
CA TYR A 189 7.72 22.21 -0.81
C TYR A 189 8.39 23.04 -1.91
N ALA A 190 7.73 24.00 -2.56
CA ALA A 190 8.32 24.83 -3.62
C ALA A 190 9.62 25.56 -3.21
N SER A 191 9.77 25.93 -1.94
CA SER A 191 10.96 26.60 -1.40
C SER A 191 11.89 25.67 -0.63
N ALA A 192 11.64 24.36 -0.68
CA ALA A 192 12.42 23.41 0.10
C ALA A 192 13.84 23.27 -0.45
N THR A 193 14.82 23.37 0.44
CA THR A 193 16.23 23.17 0.10
C THR A 193 16.67 21.75 0.44
N ALA A 194 17.86 21.36 0.00
CA ALA A 194 18.45 20.07 0.36
C ALA A 194 18.64 19.87 1.88
N ALA A 195 18.60 20.94 2.68
CA ALA A 195 18.65 20.86 4.14
C ALA A 195 17.30 20.48 4.78
N ASN A 196 16.18 20.61 4.06
CA ASN A 196 14.83 20.36 4.56
C ASN A 196 14.44 18.87 4.52
N THR A 197 15.36 17.98 4.89
CA THR A 197 15.07 16.53 4.89
C THR A 197 14.19 16.14 6.07
N PHE A 198 13.27 15.21 5.85
CA PHE A 198 12.45 14.63 6.90
C PHE A 198 12.36 13.11 6.75
N THR A 199 11.77 12.44 7.74
CA THR A 199 11.63 10.98 7.76
C THR A 199 10.16 10.61 7.83
N VAL A 200 9.78 9.62 7.02
CA VAL A 200 8.48 8.95 7.10
C VAL A 200 8.69 7.46 7.30
N TYR A 201 7.67 6.80 7.81
CA TYR A 201 7.71 5.43 8.25
C TYR A 201 6.58 4.65 7.60
N ARG A 202 6.88 3.40 7.26
CA ARG A 202 5.87 2.44 6.79
C ARG A 202 6.20 1.05 7.30
N GLY A 203 5.26 0.41 7.97
CA GLY A 203 5.42 -0.98 8.40
C GLY A 203 4.58 -1.91 7.55
N GLN A 204 5.11 -3.04 7.15
CA GLN A 204 4.33 -4.07 6.45
C GLN A 204 5.01 -5.44 6.58
N GLY A 205 4.27 -6.47 6.23
CA GLY A 205 4.81 -7.81 6.02
C GLY A 205 5.36 -7.95 4.61
N LEU A 206 6.50 -8.61 4.49
CA LEU A 206 7.00 -9.16 3.23
C LEU A 206 6.93 -10.69 3.29
N SER A 207 6.68 -11.32 2.15
CA SER A 207 6.92 -12.77 2.04
C SER A 207 8.40 -13.06 2.34
N THR A 208 8.71 -14.21 2.92
CA THR A 208 10.11 -14.60 3.17
C THR A 208 10.96 -14.50 1.91
N LYS A 209 10.41 -14.90 0.75
CA LYS A 209 11.06 -14.82 -0.56
C LYS A 209 11.38 -13.37 -0.96
N ASP A 210 10.43 -12.45 -0.81
CA ASP A 210 10.66 -11.05 -1.20
C ASP A 210 11.56 -10.33 -0.21
N PHE A 211 11.52 -10.70 1.07
CA PHE A 211 12.47 -10.24 2.06
C PHE A 211 13.91 -10.69 1.73
N GLU A 212 14.12 -11.97 1.40
CA GLU A 212 15.43 -12.50 0.99
C GLU A 212 15.97 -11.80 -0.26
N LYS A 213 15.11 -11.59 -1.28
CA LYS A 213 15.47 -10.79 -2.45
C LYS A 213 15.92 -9.39 -2.04
N MET A 214 15.13 -8.69 -1.21
CA MET A 214 15.44 -7.35 -0.77
C MET A 214 16.80 -7.28 -0.04
N MET A 215 17.08 -8.23 0.85
CA MET A 215 18.34 -8.30 1.61
C MET A 215 19.57 -8.44 0.72
N ASN A 216 19.44 -9.08 -0.44
CA ASN A 216 20.54 -9.29 -1.38
C ASN A 216 20.86 -8.08 -2.26
N ILE A 217 20.05 -7.02 -2.19
CA ILE A 217 20.16 -5.85 -3.08
C ILE A 217 20.51 -4.56 -2.32
N LYS A 218 21.34 -4.64 -1.28
CA LYS A 218 21.84 -3.47 -0.56
C LYS A 218 22.48 -2.48 -1.55
N GLY A 219 22.11 -1.20 -1.43
CA GLY A 219 22.54 -0.16 -2.37
C GLY A 219 21.70 -0.10 -3.64
N GLY A 220 20.89 -1.12 -3.95
CA GLY A 220 19.96 -1.16 -5.08
C GLY A 220 18.69 -0.33 -4.88
N LEU A 221 17.77 -0.45 -5.84
CA LEU A 221 16.52 0.29 -5.87
C LEU A 221 15.33 -0.60 -5.47
N ILE A 222 14.41 -0.02 -4.74
CA ILE A 222 13.08 -0.57 -4.46
C ILE A 222 12.02 0.38 -5.01
N SER A 223 11.04 -0.15 -5.73
CA SER A 223 9.88 0.60 -6.19
C SER A 223 8.63 0.14 -5.43
N PHE A 224 7.85 1.10 -4.95
CA PHE A 224 6.46 0.86 -4.54
C PHE A 224 5.56 1.18 -5.74
N ASN A 225 4.97 0.13 -6.32
CA ASN A 225 4.31 0.24 -7.62
C ASN A 225 2.91 0.88 -7.53
N ASN A 226 2.28 0.84 -6.35
CA ASN A 226 1.03 1.53 -6.05
C ASN A 226 1.27 2.93 -5.46
N ILE A 227 0.18 3.67 -5.26
CA ILE A 227 0.16 4.85 -4.38
C ILE A 227 0.63 4.41 -2.99
N LEU A 228 1.57 5.17 -2.43
CA LEU A 228 2.27 4.78 -1.22
C LEU A 228 1.87 5.71 -0.06
N SER A 229 1.15 5.14 0.90
CA SER A 229 0.81 5.79 2.16
C SER A 229 1.90 5.55 3.20
N THR A 230 2.29 6.61 3.92
CA THR A 230 3.31 6.60 4.97
C THR A 230 2.90 7.52 6.13
N SER A 231 3.48 7.30 7.30
CA SER A 231 3.24 8.14 8.48
C SER A 231 4.52 8.82 8.94
N THR A 232 4.45 10.05 9.43
CA THR A 232 5.54 10.69 10.18
C THR A 232 5.74 10.07 11.57
N VAL A 233 4.75 9.31 12.07
CA VAL A 233 4.74 8.75 13.42
C VAL A 233 5.26 7.30 13.39
N ARG A 234 6.52 7.09 13.78
CA ARG A 234 7.17 5.77 13.81
C ARG A 234 6.34 4.69 14.49
N LYS A 235 5.66 5.02 15.60
CA LYS A 235 4.89 4.06 16.40
C LYS A 235 3.73 3.43 15.62
N VAL A 236 3.04 4.22 14.79
CA VAL A 236 1.92 3.76 13.96
C VAL A 236 2.44 2.70 12.99
N SER A 237 3.47 3.04 12.23
CA SER A 237 4.08 2.13 11.25
C SER A 237 4.73 0.91 11.91
N LEU A 238 5.38 1.04 13.06
CA LEU A 238 5.95 -0.10 13.77
C LEU A 238 4.89 -1.14 14.17
N GLY A 239 3.69 -0.70 14.55
CA GLY A 239 2.57 -1.58 14.85
C GLY A 239 2.22 -2.52 13.69
N PHE A 240 2.19 -1.99 12.46
CA PHE A 240 1.94 -2.79 11.26
C PHE A 240 3.06 -3.81 11.00
N ALA A 241 4.33 -3.43 11.16
CA ALA A 241 5.47 -4.33 10.98
C ALA A 241 5.46 -5.46 12.02
N GLN A 242 5.19 -5.13 13.29
CA GLN A 242 5.09 -6.10 14.39
C GLN A 242 3.94 -7.09 14.18
N ASN A 243 2.78 -6.61 13.76
CA ASN A 243 1.62 -7.45 13.48
C ASN A 243 1.89 -8.43 12.34
N ALA A 244 2.56 -7.98 11.29
CA ALA A 244 2.95 -8.84 10.17
C ALA A 244 3.98 -9.90 10.56
N GLY A 245 4.97 -9.54 11.39
CA GLY A 245 6.00 -10.48 11.87
C GLY A 245 5.48 -11.63 12.74
N ARG A 246 4.20 -11.61 13.15
CA ARG A 246 3.53 -12.73 13.84
C ARG A 246 3.09 -13.84 12.88
N SER A 247 2.95 -13.54 11.59
CA SER A 247 2.52 -14.52 10.60
C SER A 247 3.72 -15.40 10.19
N PRO A 248 3.57 -16.74 10.15
CA PRO A 248 4.69 -17.66 9.95
C PRO A 248 5.32 -17.55 8.55
N ASP A 249 4.60 -17.00 7.57
CA ASP A 249 5.04 -16.87 6.18
C ASP A 249 5.53 -15.45 5.83
N GLN A 250 5.58 -14.55 6.82
CA GLN A 250 5.93 -13.15 6.63
C GLN A 250 7.05 -12.66 7.55
N VAL A 251 7.87 -11.76 7.04
CA VAL A 251 8.84 -10.99 7.82
C VAL A 251 8.29 -9.58 8.00
N GLY A 252 8.22 -9.12 9.24
CA GLY A 252 7.83 -7.74 9.55
C GLY A 252 8.95 -6.78 9.16
N VAL A 253 8.62 -5.77 8.38
CA VAL A 253 9.57 -4.74 7.92
C VAL A 253 9.04 -3.37 8.26
N LEU A 254 9.84 -2.59 8.99
CA LEU A 254 9.66 -1.16 9.19
C LEU A 254 10.61 -0.42 8.24
N PHE A 255 10.05 0.14 7.17
CA PHE A 255 10.75 1.07 6.31
C PHE A 255 10.89 2.42 6.99
N ILE A 256 12.12 2.92 7.03
CA ILE A 256 12.49 4.26 7.52
C ILE A 256 12.96 5.03 6.29
N MET A 257 12.12 5.93 5.78
CA MET A 257 12.32 6.58 4.50
C MET A 257 12.76 8.02 4.71
N LYS A 258 13.99 8.34 4.32
CA LYS A 258 14.53 9.70 4.34
C LYS A 258 14.17 10.41 3.04
N ILE A 259 13.50 11.55 3.18
CA ILE A 259 12.94 12.31 2.08
C ILE A 259 13.70 13.63 1.96
N ASN A 260 14.19 13.93 0.75
CA ASN A 260 14.66 15.25 0.38
C ASN A 260 13.67 15.89 -0.61
N PRO A 261 12.79 16.80 -0.18
CA PRO A 261 11.81 17.42 -1.06
C PRO A 261 12.43 18.18 -2.23
N GLY A 262 13.57 18.83 -2.04
CA GLY A 262 14.22 19.66 -3.07
C GLY A 262 14.87 18.88 -4.21
N GLN A 263 14.83 17.55 -4.17
CA GLN A 263 15.48 16.67 -5.15
C GLN A 263 14.56 15.55 -5.65
N SER A 264 13.27 15.56 -5.27
CA SER A 264 12.39 14.39 -5.42
C SER A 264 11.98 14.07 -6.86
N THR A 265 12.16 12.81 -7.27
CA THR A 265 11.63 12.26 -8.54
C THR A 265 10.13 12.01 -8.54
N THR A 266 9.54 11.85 -7.35
CA THR A 266 8.15 11.42 -7.21
C THR A 266 7.37 12.45 -6.40
N PRO A 267 6.22 12.93 -6.91
CA PRO A 267 5.36 13.79 -6.14
C PRO A 267 4.84 13.11 -4.87
N PHE A 268 4.83 13.86 -3.77
CA PHE A 268 4.27 13.47 -2.49
C PHE A 268 3.71 14.67 -1.75
N ALA A 269 2.74 14.47 -0.87
CA ALA A 269 2.16 15.55 -0.10
C ALA A 269 1.73 15.07 1.28
N SER A 270 1.83 15.96 2.27
CA SER A 270 1.05 15.82 3.50
C SER A 270 -0.42 16.01 3.17
N ILE A 271 -1.25 15.09 3.67
CA ILE A 271 -2.70 15.11 3.44
C ILE A 271 -3.49 15.43 4.72
N ALA A 272 -2.79 15.84 5.78
CA ALA A 272 -3.41 16.33 7.00
C ALA A 272 -4.41 17.46 6.69
N GLY A 273 -5.61 17.35 7.27
CA GLY A 273 -6.71 18.30 7.03
C GLY A 273 -7.45 18.14 5.69
N ILE A 274 -7.00 17.23 4.80
CA ILE A 274 -7.58 17.03 3.45
C ILE A 274 -8.16 15.62 3.30
N SER A 275 -7.58 14.63 3.97
CA SER A 275 -8.06 13.25 4.00
C SER A 275 -9.39 13.10 4.75
N ASP A 276 -10.03 11.94 4.62
CA ASP A 276 -11.18 11.57 5.46
C ASP A 276 -10.79 11.43 6.95
N PHE A 277 -9.50 11.22 7.24
CA PHE A 277 -8.91 11.12 8.58
C PHE A 277 -8.13 12.38 8.96
N GLN A 278 -8.82 13.34 9.59
CA GLN A 278 -8.30 14.67 9.85
C GLN A 278 -7.08 14.72 10.79
N GLU A 279 -6.92 13.71 11.64
CA GLU A 279 -5.88 13.65 12.69
C GLU A 279 -4.65 12.82 12.28
N GLU A 280 -4.67 12.18 11.10
CA GLU A 280 -3.55 11.35 10.67
C GLU A 280 -2.42 12.19 10.06
N GLU A 281 -1.21 12.03 10.60
CA GLU A 281 0.00 12.60 10.02
C GLU A 281 0.50 11.74 8.84
N GLU A 282 -0.33 11.68 7.80
CA GLU A 282 -0.08 10.89 6.60
C GLU A 282 0.63 11.71 5.52
N ILE A 283 1.71 11.14 4.96
CA ILE A 283 2.34 11.61 3.73
C ILE A 283 2.04 10.60 2.63
N LEU A 284 1.34 11.06 1.59
CA LEU A 284 0.92 10.25 0.45
C LEU A 284 1.84 10.50 -0.74
N PHE A 285 2.45 9.45 -1.27
CA PHE A 285 3.26 9.48 -2.47
C PHE A 285 2.48 8.96 -3.66
N SER A 286 2.73 9.55 -4.83
CA SER A 286 2.21 9.05 -6.10
C SER A 286 2.65 7.61 -6.37
N MET A 287 1.91 6.92 -7.26
CA MET A 287 2.29 5.61 -7.75
C MET A 287 3.71 5.59 -8.36
N HIS A 288 4.32 4.41 -8.29
CA HIS A 288 5.69 4.15 -8.77
C HIS A 288 6.71 5.08 -8.10
N SER A 289 6.73 5.04 -6.76
CA SER A 289 7.71 5.75 -5.95
C SER A 289 8.96 4.89 -5.78
N VAL A 290 10.13 5.42 -6.14
CA VAL A 290 11.40 4.67 -6.12
C VAL A 290 12.30 5.17 -5.00
N PHE A 291 12.91 4.23 -4.28
CA PHE A 291 13.82 4.50 -3.18
C PHE A 291 15.11 3.69 -3.35
N ARG A 292 16.21 4.21 -2.84
CA ARG A 292 17.48 3.48 -2.72
C ARG A 292 17.63 2.87 -1.34
N ILE A 293 17.96 1.58 -1.29
CA ILE A 293 18.17 0.84 -0.05
C ILE A 293 19.55 1.17 0.50
N GLN A 294 19.62 1.66 1.74
CA GLN A 294 20.88 2.02 2.39
C GLN A 294 21.42 0.87 3.24
N ASP A 295 20.62 0.39 4.18
CA ASP A 295 21.01 -0.64 5.14
C ASP A 295 19.79 -1.34 5.75
N PHE A 296 20.10 -2.38 6.52
CA PHE A 296 19.16 -3.25 7.19
C PHE A 296 19.59 -3.38 8.65
N LYS A 297 18.64 -3.30 9.57
CA LYS A 297 18.89 -3.48 11.00
C LYS A 297 17.82 -4.38 11.60
N GLN A 298 18.24 -5.44 12.23
CA GLN A 298 17.33 -6.31 12.96
C GLN A 298 16.94 -5.66 14.30
N ILE A 299 15.65 -5.72 14.67
CA ILE A 299 15.14 -5.07 15.90
C ILE A 299 14.36 -6.01 16.84
N ALA A 300 14.15 -7.26 16.47
CA ALA A 300 13.59 -8.27 17.38
C ALA A 300 14.51 -9.50 17.48
N GLU A 301 14.56 -10.09 18.69
CA GLU A 301 15.36 -11.30 18.98
C GLU A 301 14.91 -12.53 18.20
N ASN A 302 13.64 -12.56 17.77
CA ASN A 302 13.08 -13.69 17.02
C ASN A 302 13.44 -13.69 15.52
N ASN A 303 14.33 -12.80 15.05
CA ASN A 303 14.74 -12.64 13.65
C ASN A 303 13.60 -12.38 12.65
N ARG A 304 12.41 -11.90 13.09
CA ARG A 304 11.26 -11.68 12.19
C ARG A 304 10.83 -10.22 12.06
N LEU A 305 11.63 -9.30 12.58
CA LEU A 305 11.36 -7.86 12.51
C LEU A 305 12.63 -7.07 12.20
N TYR A 306 12.57 -6.31 11.09
CA TYR A 306 13.69 -5.53 10.56
C TYR A 306 13.30 -4.08 10.34
N GLU A 307 14.25 -3.19 10.56
CA GLU A 307 14.28 -1.83 10.04
C GLU A 307 15.06 -1.82 8.74
N VAL A 308 14.55 -1.07 7.75
CA VAL A 308 15.19 -0.91 6.45
C VAL A 308 15.25 0.57 6.15
N ASN A 309 16.45 1.15 6.10
CA ASN A 309 16.58 2.56 5.78
C ASN A 309 16.59 2.75 4.27
N LEU A 310 15.70 3.61 3.81
CA LEU A 310 15.49 3.97 2.42
C LEU A 310 15.73 5.46 2.23
N VAL A 311 16.22 5.85 1.06
CA VAL A 311 16.33 7.25 0.65
C VAL A 311 15.53 7.42 -0.64
N LEU A 312 14.64 8.42 -0.69
CA LEU A 312 13.90 8.72 -1.92
C LEU A 312 14.88 9.10 -3.04
N THR A 313 14.71 8.51 -4.22
CA THR A 313 15.61 8.79 -5.34
C THR A 313 15.44 10.21 -5.85
N ALA A 314 16.55 10.76 -6.35
CA ALA A 314 16.61 12.09 -6.92
C ALA A 314 16.59 12.10 -8.44
N ASP A 315 16.22 13.23 -9.05
CA ASP A 315 16.13 13.38 -10.52
C ASP A 315 17.43 13.05 -11.25
N ASN A 316 18.56 13.20 -10.55
CA ASN A 316 19.89 12.90 -11.04
C ASN A 316 20.41 11.51 -10.62
N ASP A 317 19.56 10.62 -10.08
CA ASP A 317 19.98 9.24 -9.78
C ASP A 317 20.33 8.53 -11.10
N PRO A 318 21.62 8.25 -11.36
CA PRO A 318 22.07 7.85 -12.68
C PRO A 318 21.54 6.46 -13.08
N GLU A 319 21.26 5.60 -12.11
CA GLU A 319 20.69 4.28 -12.41
C GLU A 319 19.21 4.40 -12.76
N LEU A 320 18.44 5.16 -11.98
CA LEU A 320 17.03 5.39 -12.27
C LEU A 320 16.85 6.08 -13.64
N SER A 321 17.63 7.11 -13.94
CA SER A 321 17.56 7.79 -15.26
C SER A 321 17.85 6.81 -16.40
N ARG A 322 18.89 5.97 -16.28
CA ARG A 322 19.22 4.95 -17.30
C ARG A 322 18.09 3.93 -17.49
N LEU A 323 17.49 3.47 -16.39
CA LEU A 323 16.35 2.54 -16.44
C LEU A 323 15.15 3.18 -17.16
N THR A 324 14.80 4.41 -16.79
CA THR A 324 13.67 5.13 -17.41
C THR A 324 13.90 5.38 -18.89
N GLU A 325 15.11 5.79 -19.29
CA GLU A 325 15.46 5.98 -20.71
C GLU A 325 15.38 4.68 -21.51
N TYR A 326 15.85 3.57 -20.95
CA TYR A 326 15.77 2.27 -21.60
C TYR A 326 14.33 1.82 -21.81
N ILE A 327 13.49 1.93 -20.77
CA ILE A 327 12.06 1.60 -20.85
C ILE A 327 11.39 2.41 -21.97
N ARG A 328 11.70 3.71 -22.08
CA ARG A 328 11.17 4.57 -23.15
C ARG A 328 11.67 4.18 -24.53
N LYS A 329 12.95 3.83 -24.68
CA LYS A 329 13.50 3.37 -25.97
C LYS A 329 12.84 2.08 -26.47
N GLU A 330 12.65 1.11 -25.58
CA GLU A 330 12.00 -0.16 -25.93
C GLU A 330 10.50 0.00 -26.19
N SER A 331 9.83 0.87 -25.43
CA SER A 331 8.37 1.06 -25.53
C SER A 331 7.95 2.04 -26.62
N CYS A 332 8.82 3.00 -26.96
CA CYS A 332 8.58 4.07 -27.91
C CYS A 332 9.82 4.31 -28.80
N PRO A 333 10.21 3.35 -29.67
CA PRO A 333 11.47 3.41 -30.42
C PRO A 333 11.61 4.57 -31.42
N ASN A 334 10.53 5.33 -31.69
CA ASN A 334 10.47 6.37 -32.73
C ASN A 334 9.94 7.74 -32.23
N SER A 335 10.14 8.11 -30.95
CA SER A 335 9.73 9.43 -30.43
C SER A 335 10.80 10.49 -30.53
#